data_AF-A0A5C3M5Q5-F1
#
_entry.id   AF-A0A5C3M5Q5-F1
#
_cell.length_a   1.000
_cell.length_b   1.000
_cell.length_c   1.000
_cell.angle_alpha   90.00
_cell.angle_beta   90.00
_cell.angle_gamma   90.00
#
_symmetry.space_group_name_H-M   'P 1'
#
loop_
_entity.id
_entity.type
_entity.pdbx_description
1 polymer ?
#
loop_
_entity_poly.entity_id
_entity_poly.type
_entity_poly.pdbx_seq_one_letter_code
_entity_poly.pdbx_strand_id
1 'polypeptide(L)'
;MILHAVYRTSCAQNSPSFESLFMAVMHMPQCGLDPRIYILPTTPLYSILLFYASLLPLQLYALVDHSRLEDIAVKTSSHLLSISLRDITEEFAETIRAHYLNRSLSLHLGRFQSLKPTLLPPLYPHDPVQTCSFKNREVWCALGRYL
;
A
#
# COMPACT_ATOMS: atom_id res chain seq x y z
N MET A 1 -14.00 -5.86 -21.50
CA MET A 1 -13.61 -6.24 -20.12
C MET A 1 -14.78 -6.80 -19.31
N ILE A 2 -15.89 -6.07 -19.20
CA ILE A 2 -17.10 -6.55 -18.48
C ILE A 2 -17.57 -7.93 -19.00
N LEU A 3 -17.59 -8.11 -20.32
CA LEU A 3 -17.94 -9.40 -20.93
C LEU A 3 -17.03 -10.55 -20.47
N HIS A 4 -15.72 -10.32 -20.37
CA HIS A 4 -14.77 -11.30 -19.85
C HIS A 4 -15.04 -11.63 -18.38
N ALA A 5 -15.45 -10.64 -17.57
CA ALA A 5 -15.85 -10.86 -16.19
C ALA A 5 -17.08 -11.77 -16.09
N VAL A 6 -18.11 -11.51 -16.90
CA VAL A 6 -19.36 -12.29 -16.92
C VAL A 6 -19.11 -13.73 -17.36
N TYR A 7 -18.35 -13.92 -18.44
CA TYR A 7 -18.01 -15.27 -18.94
C TYR A 7 -16.83 -15.93 -18.21
N ARG A 8 -16.27 -15.29 -17.18
CA ARG A 8 -15.10 -15.76 -16.42
C ARG A 8 -13.90 -16.12 -17.32
N THR A 9 -13.74 -15.42 -18.44
CA THR A 9 -12.60 -15.58 -19.35
C THR A 9 -11.51 -14.55 -19.06
N SER A 10 -10.28 -14.86 -19.45
CA SER A 10 -9.17 -13.91 -19.30
C SER A 10 -9.21 -12.85 -20.39
N CYS A 11 -9.01 -11.59 -20.00
CA CYS A 11 -8.77 -10.49 -20.93
C CYS A 11 -7.28 -10.20 -21.16
N ALA A 12 -6.36 -10.98 -20.57
CA ALA A 12 -4.92 -10.72 -20.62
C ALA A 12 -4.35 -10.68 -22.06
N GLN A 13 -4.92 -11.47 -22.98
CA GLN A 13 -4.52 -11.48 -24.39
C GLN A 13 -4.75 -10.14 -25.10
N ASN A 14 -5.67 -9.32 -24.59
CA ASN A 14 -5.96 -7.99 -25.11
C ASN A 14 -5.04 -6.91 -24.51
N SER A 15 -4.11 -7.29 -23.62
CA SER A 15 -3.20 -6.38 -22.91
C SER A 15 -3.90 -5.12 -22.40
N PRO A 16 -4.98 -5.25 -21.61
CA PRO A 16 -5.82 -4.11 -21.25
C PRO A 16 -5.00 -3.11 -20.45
N SER A 17 -5.11 -1.81 -20.76
CA SER A 17 -4.53 -0.78 -19.92
C SER A 17 -5.19 -0.76 -18.55
N PHE A 18 -4.47 -0.28 -17.53
CA PHE A 18 -5.04 -0.09 -16.20
C PHE A 18 -6.29 0.80 -16.25
N GLU A 19 -6.26 1.87 -17.04
CA GLU A 19 -7.41 2.76 -17.26
C GLU A 19 -8.65 2.01 -17.78
N SER A 20 -8.46 1.09 -18.73
CA SER A 20 -9.55 0.28 -19.27
C SER A 20 -10.14 -0.67 -18.22
N LEU A 21 -9.30 -1.20 -17.32
CA LEU A 21 -9.73 -2.04 -16.21
C LEU A 21 -10.45 -1.22 -15.15
N PHE A 22 -9.90 -0.06 -14.78
CA PHE A 22 -10.49 0.88 -13.84
C PHE A 22 -11.91 1.25 -14.27
N MET A 23 -12.04 1.75 -15.50
CA MET A 23 -13.34 2.13 -16.06
C MET A 23 -14.30 0.95 -16.12
N ALA A 24 -13.83 -0.23 -16.53
CA ALA A 24 -14.67 -1.42 -16.58
C ALA A 24 -15.20 -1.84 -15.21
N VAL A 25 -14.37 -1.83 -14.17
CA VAL A 25 -14.78 -2.18 -12.79
C VAL A 25 -15.73 -1.12 -12.24
N MET A 26 -15.46 0.17 -12.49
CA MET A 26 -16.33 1.26 -12.06
C MET A 26 -17.69 1.28 -12.76
N HIS A 27 -17.78 0.77 -14.00
CA HIS A 27 -19.03 0.67 -14.76
C HIS A 27 -19.83 -0.61 -14.50
N MET A 28 -19.25 -1.61 -13.81
CA MET A 28 -19.98 -2.85 -13.47
C MET A 28 -21.34 -2.60 -12.79
N PRO A 29 -21.45 -1.70 -11.77
CA PRO A 29 -22.73 -1.41 -11.14
C PRO A 29 -23.78 -0.85 -12.10
N GLN A 30 -23.37 -0.06 -13.09
CA GLN A 30 -24.27 0.49 -14.12
C GLN A 30 -24.81 -0.62 -15.05
N CYS A 31 -24.06 -1.72 -15.20
CA CYS A 31 -24.51 -2.92 -15.90
C CYS A 31 -25.28 -3.90 -14.99
N GLY A 32 -25.60 -3.54 -13.74
CA GLY A 32 -26.26 -4.42 -12.79
C GLY A 32 -25.35 -5.51 -12.22
N LEU A 33 -24.02 -5.36 -12.34
CA LEU A 33 -23.03 -6.31 -11.87
C LEU A 33 -22.37 -5.79 -10.60
N ASP A 34 -22.30 -6.62 -9.57
CA ASP A 34 -21.55 -6.30 -8.35
C ASP A 34 -20.08 -6.75 -8.53
N PRO A 35 -19.08 -5.84 -8.55
CA PRO A 35 -17.67 -6.20 -8.66
C PRO A 35 -17.24 -7.30 -7.70
N ARG A 36 -17.80 -7.34 -6.49
CA ARG A 36 -17.45 -8.32 -5.45
C ARG A 36 -17.84 -9.74 -5.82
N ILE A 37 -18.83 -9.92 -6.69
CA ILE A 37 -19.30 -11.23 -7.16
C ILE A 37 -18.45 -11.74 -8.34
N TYR A 38 -17.95 -10.82 -9.16
CA TYR A 38 -17.22 -11.14 -10.40
C TYR A 38 -15.69 -11.09 -10.25
N ILE A 39 -15.19 -10.45 -9.20
CA ILE A 39 -13.75 -10.27 -8.93
C ILE A 39 -13.41 -11.07 -7.68
N LEU A 40 -13.24 -12.38 -7.86
CA LEU A 40 -12.88 -13.32 -6.79
C LEU A 40 -11.46 -13.86 -7.03
N PRO A 41 -10.77 -14.37 -6.00
CA PRO A 41 -9.42 -14.94 -6.16
C PRO A 41 -9.28 -16.01 -7.26
N THR A 42 -10.37 -16.68 -7.62
CA THR A 42 -10.42 -17.70 -8.67
C THR A 42 -10.69 -17.13 -10.08
N THR A 43 -10.96 -15.83 -10.23
CA THR A 43 -11.28 -15.23 -11.53
C THR A 43 -10.05 -14.61 -12.21
N PRO A 44 -9.98 -14.65 -13.55
CA PRO A 44 -8.88 -14.03 -14.28
C PRO A 44 -8.74 -12.53 -14.00
N LEU A 45 -9.86 -11.82 -13.82
CA LEU A 45 -9.88 -10.39 -13.56
C LEU A 45 -9.15 -10.05 -12.25
N TYR A 46 -9.32 -10.86 -11.21
CA TYR A 46 -8.59 -10.71 -9.94
C TYR A 46 -7.08 -10.82 -10.13
N SER A 47 -6.62 -11.81 -10.91
CA SER A 47 -5.19 -12.00 -11.18
C SER A 47 -4.57 -10.82 -11.96
N ILE A 48 -5.34 -10.24 -12.89
CA ILE A 48 -4.90 -9.08 -13.68
C ILE A 48 -4.84 -7.83 -12.80
N LEU A 49 -5.81 -7.63 -11.90
CA LEU A 49 -5.75 -6.51 -10.95
C LEU A 49 -4.54 -6.64 -10.00
N LEU A 50 -4.24 -7.85 -9.52
CA LEU A 50 -3.06 -8.07 -8.70
C LEU A 50 -1.74 -7.84 -9.43
N PHE A 51 -1.68 -8.09 -10.73
CA PHE A 51 -0.51 -7.69 -11.52
C PHE A 51 -0.26 -6.18 -11.42
N TYR A 52 -1.31 -5.35 -11.46
CA TYR A 52 -1.18 -3.91 -11.28
C TYR A 52 -0.87 -3.47 -9.86
N ALA A 53 -0.98 -4.34 -8.85
CA ALA A 53 -0.67 -3.99 -7.47
C ALA A 53 0.80 -3.57 -7.28
N SER A 54 1.72 -4.15 -8.06
CA SER A 54 3.13 -3.75 -8.01
C SER A 54 3.48 -2.59 -8.94
N LEU A 55 2.72 -2.38 -10.02
CA LEU A 55 3.00 -1.33 -11.02
C LEU A 55 2.35 0.01 -10.68
N LEU A 56 1.09 -0.03 -10.24
CA LEU A 56 0.23 1.13 -9.99
C LEU A 56 -0.49 0.99 -8.63
N PRO A 57 0.25 0.82 -7.52
CA PRO A 57 -0.32 0.53 -6.21
C PRO A 57 -1.30 1.61 -5.71
N LEU A 58 -1.00 2.91 -5.92
CA LEU A 58 -1.90 4.00 -5.53
C LEU A 58 -3.22 3.93 -6.29
N GLN A 59 -3.16 3.88 -7.61
CA GLN A 59 -4.34 3.89 -8.46
C GLN A 59 -5.21 2.65 -8.23
N LEU A 60 -4.59 1.48 -8.06
CA LEU A 60 -5.32 0.26 -7.71
C LEU A 60 -5.97 0.38 -6.32
N TYR A 61 -5.28 0.98 -5.36
CA TYR A 61 -5.82 1.19 -4.01
C TYR A 61 -7.03 2.14 -3.98
N ALA A 62 -7.06 3.15 -4.85
CA ALA A 62 -8.25 3.98 -5.05
C ALA A 62 -9.42 3.19 -5.67
N LEU A 63 -9.13 2.35 -6.68
CA LEU A 63 -10.16 1.53 -7.34
C LEU A 63 -10.85 0.57 -6.36
N VAL A 64 -10.07 -0.13 -5.53
CA VAL A 64 -10.60 -1.12 -4.58
C VAL A 64 -11.43 -0.49 -3.48
N ASP A 65 -11.16 0.76 -3.13
CA ASP A 65 -11.98 1.53 -2.18
C ASP A 65 -13.39 1.80 -2.73
N HIS A 66 -13.47 2.30 -3.97
CA HIS A 66 -14.75 2.54 -4.62
C HIS A 66 -15.56 1.25 -4.85
N SER A 67 -14.89 0.14 -5.15
CA SER A 67 -15.51 -1.14 -5.50
C SER A 67 -15.66 -2.12 -4.33
N ARG A 68 -15.19 -1.75 -3.12
CA ARG A 68 -15.22 -2.59 -1.90
C ARG A 68 -14.60 -3.98 -2.14
N LEU A 69 -13.36 -3.97 -2.64
CA LEU A 69 -12.58 -5.18 -2.92
C LEU A 69 -11.46 -5.34 -1.89
N GLU A 70 -11.84 -5.58 -0.63
CA GLU A 70 -10.93 -5.56 0.51
C GLU A 70 -9.75 -6.54 0.38
N ASP A 71 -9.97 -7.72 -0.21
CA ASP A 71 -8.91 -8.72 -0.42
C ASP A 71 -7.79 -8.22 -1.32
N ILE A 72 -8.14 -7.44 -2.36
CA ILE A 72 -7.16 -6.82 -3.25
C ILE A 72 -6.48 -5.68 -2.50
N ALA A 73 -7.23 -4.86 -1.76
CA ALA A 73 -6.66 -3.78 -0.96
C ALA A 73 -5.62 -4.27 0.05
N VAL A 74 -5.86 -5.40 0.71
CA VAL A 74 -4.92 -6.05 1.62
C VAL A 74 -3.63 -6.42 0.88
N LYS A 75 -3.72 -7.04 -0.30
CA LYS A 75 -2.56 -7.44 -1.09
C LYS A 75 -1.80 -6.24 -1.67
N THR A 76 -2.49 -5.16 -2.03
CA THR A 76 -1.88 -3.91 -2.52
C THR A 76 -1.18 -3.13 -1.40
N SER A 77 -1.62 -3.29 -0.14
CA SER A 77 -1.10 -2.55 1.01
C SER A 77 0.41 -2.69 1.22
N SER A 78 0.99 -3.88 0.92
CA SER A 78 2.45 -4.06 1.02
C SER A 78 3.21 -3.26 -0.03
N HIS A 79 2.63 -3.03 -1.20
CA HIS A 79 3.24 -2.24 -2.27
C HIS A 79 3.17 -0.74 -1.99
N LEU A 80 2.13 -0.28 -1.27
CA LEU A 80 2.03 1.11 -0.81
C LEU A 80 3.17 1.51 0.12
N LEU A 81 3.70 0.58 0.93
CA LEU A 81 4.80 0.87 1.84
C LEU A 81 6.08 1.34 1.13
N SER A 82 6.26 1.00 -0.14
CA SER A 82 7.39 1.45 -0.97
C SER A 82 7.23 2.87 -1.50
N ILE A 83 6.05 3.48 -1.35
CA ILE A 83 5.72 4.80 -1.86
C ILE A 83 6.09 5.85 -0.82
N SER A 84 6.64 6.97 -1.26
CA SER A 84 6.88 8.10 -0.36
C SER A 84 5.55 8.76 -0.03
N LEU A 85 5.32 9.08 1.25
CA LEU A 85 4.14 9.84 1.67
C LEU A 85 4.03 11.22 0.98
N ARG A 86 5.15 11.75 0.44
CA ARG A 86 5.15 12.99 -0.36
C ARG A 86 4.52 12.82 -1.74
N ASP A 87 4.45 11.59 -2.24
CA ASP A 87 3.88 11.28 -3.56
C ASP A 87 2.36 11.13 -3.48
N ILE A 88 1.80 11.11 -2.27
CA ILE A 88 0.35 11.16 -2.02
C ILE A 88 -0.08 12.63 -2.11
N THR A 89 -0.57 13.03 -3.27
CA THR A 89 -1.06 14.39 -3.49
C THR A 89 -2.42 14.61 -2.84
N GLU A 90 -2.81 15.87 -2.69
CA GLU A 90 -4.13 16.23 -2.15
C GLU A 90 -5.25 15.70 -3.05
N GLU A 91 -5.09 15.80 -4.36
CA GLU A 91 -6.07 15.28 -5.33
C GLU A 91 -6.25 13.77 -5.17
N PHE A 92 -5.17 13.03 -4.90
CA PHE A 92 -5.27 11.60 -4.64
C PHE A 92 -5.96 11.32 -3.30
N ALA A 93 -5.64 12.08 -2.26
CA ALA A 93 -6.29 11.95 -0.96
C ALA A 93 -7.80 12.23 -1.02
N GLU A 94 -8.24 13.14 -1.89
CA GLU A 94 -9.66 13.43 -2.14
C GLU A 94 -10.38 12.27 -2.84
N THR A 95 -9.68 11.50 -3.68
CA THR A 95 -10.29 10.36 -4.38
C THR A 95 -10.55 9.16 -3.47
N ILE A 96 -9.73 8.97 -2.43
CA ILE A 96 -9.81 7.79 -1.54
C ILE A 96 -10.58 8.11 -0.26
N ARG A 97 -11.44 7.19 0.17
CA ARG A 97 -12.15 7.29 1.44
C ARG A 97 -11.16 7.32 2.61
N ALA A 98 -11.42 8.21 3.56
CA ALA A 98 -10.59 8.45 4.74
C ALA A 98 -10.11 7.19 5.47
N HIS A 99 -10.92 6.14 5.54
CA HIS A 99 -10.54 4.88 6.19
C HIS A 99 -9.37 4.14 5.49
N TYR A 100 -9.31 4.12 4.17
CA TYR A 100 -8.20 3.50 3.43
C TYR A 100 -6.93 4.36 3.52
N LEU A 101 -7.07 5.69 3.52
CA LEU A 101 -5.96 6.60 3.75
C LEU A 101 -5.37 6.43 5.17
N ASN A 102 -6.23 6.40 6.20
CA ASN A 102 -5.81 6.15 7.58
C ASN A 102 -5.09 4.80 7.72
N ARG A 103 -5.60 3.76 7.05
CA ARG A 103 -4.94 2.45 7.01
C ARG A 103 -3.55 2.52 6.39
N SER A 104 -3.40 3.21 5.25
CA SER A 104 -2.09 3.41 4.60
C SER A 104 -1.10 4.14 5.51
N LEU A 105 -1.53 5.27 6.11
CA LEU A 105 -0.71 6.03 7.06
C LEU A 105 -0.30 5.19 8.28
N SER A 106 -1.23 4.40 8.82
CA SER A 106 -0.96 3.49 9.93
C SER A 106 0.10 2.44 9.58
N LEU A 107 0.08 1.91 8.35
CA LEU A 107 1.11 0.98 7.87
C LEU A 107 2.49 1.65 7.79
N HIS A 108 2.57 2.89 7.29
CA HIS A 108 3.81 3.65 7.28
C HIS A 108 4.33 3.93 8.70
N LEU A 109 3.46 4.36 9.61
CA LEU A 109 3.82 4.59 11.01
C LEU A 109 4.33 3.32 11.69
N GLY A 110 3.64 2.19 11.50
CA GLY A 110 4.05 0.89 12.02
C GLY A 110 5.41 0.44 11.47
N ARG A 111 5.68 0.68 10.18
CA ARG A 111 7.00 0.46 9.57
C ARG A 111 8.07 1.30 10.25
N PHE A 112 7.85 2.60 10.45
CA PHE A 112 8.81 3.46 11.15
C PHE A 112 9.04 3.00 12.58
N GLN A 113 7.99 2.69 13.33
CA GLN A 113 8.09 2.20 14.71
C GLN A 113 8.85 0.87 14.80
N SER A 114 8.73 0.00 13.81
CA SER A 114 9.44 -1.29 13.76
C SER A 114 10.90 -1.14 13.31
N LEU A 115 11.17 -0.20 12.40
CA LEU A 115 12.53 0.07 11.90
C LEU A 115 13.38 0.84 12.91
N LYS A 116 12.81 1.78 13.66
CA LYS A 116 13.54 2.57 14.67
C LYS A 116 14.43 1.71 15.58
N PRO A 117 13.93 0.70 16.32
CA PRO A 117 14.78 -0.12 17.20
C PRO A 117 15.77 -1.00 16.45
N THR A 118 15.49 -1.34 15.19
CA THR A 118 16.38 -2.17 14.36
C THR A 118 17.56 -1.36 13.82
N LEU A 119 17.30 -0.13 13.36
CA LEU A 119 18.30 0.78 12.78
C LEU A 119 19.04 1.59 13.83
N LEU A 120 18.40 1.83 14.97
CA LEU A 120 18.96 2.47 16.14
C LEU A 120 19.06 1.40 17.23
N PRO A 121 19.97 0.41 17.10
CA PRO A 121 20.26 -0.45 18.24
C PRO A 121 20.59 0.47 19.42
N PRO A 122 20.19 0.10 20.65
CA PRO A 122 20.54 0.88 21.83
C PRO A 122 22.03 1.17 21.76
N LEU A 123 22.40 2.45 21.80
CA LEU A 123 23.80 2.88 21.74
C LEU A 123 24.53 2.18 22.87
N TYR A 124 25.19 1.06 22.56
CA TYR A 124 26.07 0.40 23.52
C TYR A 124 27.21 1.38 23.80
N PRO A 125 27.64 1.53 25.06
CA PRO A 125 28.78 2.37 25.36
C PRO A 125 29.96 1.85 24.55
N HIS A 126 30.41 2.67 23.59
CA HIS A 126 31.57 2.34 22.78
C HIS A 126 32.81 2.26 23.68
N ASP A 127 33.80 1.46 23.27
CA ASP A 127 35.07 1.36 23.99
C ASP A 127 35.71 2.75 24.19
N PRO A 128 36.38 2.99 25.32
CA PRO A 128 36.95 4.28 25.64
C PRO A 128 37.98 4.72 24.59
N VAL A 129 37.62 5.73 23.80
CA VAL A 129 38.53 6.46 22.91
C VAL A 129 39.00 7.71 23.64
N GLN A 130 40.27 8.12 23.47
CA GLN A 130 40.90 9.22 24.21
C GLN A 130 40.14 10.57 24.15
N THR A 131 39.25 10.73 23.18
CA THR A 131 38.45 11.94 22.96
C THR A 131 37.09 11.95 23.68
N CYS A 132 36.68 10.85 24.33
CA CYS A 132 35.35 10.72 24.93
C CYS A 132 35.42 10.54 26.46
N SER A 133 34.98 11.56 27.21
CA SER A 133 34.90 11.52 28.68
C SER A 133 33.77 10.59 29.15
N PHE A 134 33.90 10.01 30.35
CA PHE A 134 32.87 9.15 30.94
C PHE A 134 31.49 9.82 31.04
N LYS A 135 31.46 11.12 31.33
CA LYS A 135 30.23 11.93 31.43
C LYS A 135 29.53 12.11 30.07
N ASN A 136 30.27 12.12 28.96
CA ASN A 136 29.69 12.15 27.62
C ASN A 136 29.07 10.79 27.24
N ARG A 137 29.58 9.67 27.77
CA ARG A 137 29.05 8.33 27.45
C ARG A 137 27.63 8.10 27.95
N GLU A 138 27.29 8.61 29.14
CA GLU A 138 25.94 8.50 29.71
C GLU A 138 24.91 9.40 28.99
N VAL A 139 25.32 10.61 28.59
CA VAL A 139 24.44 11.58 27.94
C VAL A 139 24.01 11.11 26.54
N TRP A 140 24.92 10.53 25.75
CA TRP A 140 24.56 9.97 24.44
C TRP A 140 23.68 8.71 24.55
N CYS A 141 23.90 7.86 25.56
CA CYS A 141 23.01 6.72 25.86
C CYS A 141 21.61 7.14 26.32
N ALA A 142 21.49 8.30 26.98
CA ALA A 142 20.21 8.85 27.42
C ALA A 142 19.45 9.53 26.26
N LEU A 143 20.14 10.30 25.41
CA LEU A 143 19.53 11.01 24.28
C LEU A 143 18.98 10.07 23.20
N GLY A 144 19.61 8.91 22.97
CA GLY A 144 19.10 7.89 22.06
C GLY A 144 17.77 7.25 22.48
N ARG A 145 17.28 7.50 23.71
CA ARG A 145 15.96 7.03 24.20
C ARG A 145 14.83 8.02 23.93
N TYR A 146 15.12 9.25 23.51
CA TYR A 146 14.15 10.34 23.32
C TYR A 146 13.92 10.74 21.85
N LEU A 147 14.51 10.00 20.89
CA LEU A 147 14.33 10.16 19.44
C LEU A 147 13.65 8.90 18.84
#